data_AF-A0A7Y0XD50-F1
#
_entry.id   AF-A0A7Y0XD50-F1
#
_cell.length_a   1.000
_cell.length_b   1.000
_cell.length_c   1.000
_cell.angle_alpha   90.00
_cell.angle_beta   90.00
_cell.angle_gamma   90.00
#
_symmetry.space_group_name_H-M   'P 1'
#
loop_
_entity.id
_entity.type
_entity.pdbx_description
1 polymer ?
#
loop_
_entity_poly.entity_id
_entity_poly.type
_entity_poly.pdbx_seq_one_letter_code
_entity_poly.pdbx_strand_id
1 'polypeptide(L)'
;MDNRPDNFVHQFEDVIEMYSEVCEWFNDLGFSYTRNRYGVYKKHFDKFLEMAKDSSAPEDKEELLLFKRSFDNAYIEVNEIIRVYNNLKSIESKEFLEQIKKVVSGQEFRANSDNDQARDFLFELSVACRFIKAGFNVSLTGVCDVVVDLGTDGTLFVECKRIKSENKIDKNVKKANKQIVKRIKLHKSNNVKGLVAINVTDLLPKTNMFFPDSMQATTAIHRGVSNNFIKQRVDKLTAGMTNKCLGVLCESAMMHYFSKESGIPGFSYSRHTEYIPYSDSSLFESLVPKISRQDIK
;
A
#
# COMPACT_ATOMS: atom_id res chain seq x y z
N MET A 1 -8.48 -1.45 24.94
CA MET A 1 -8.65 -0.52 23.79
C MET A 1 -7.29 0.07 23.51
N ASP A 2 -6.80 -0.07 22.28
CA ASP A 2 -5.49 0.43 21.85
C ASP A 2 -5.59 1.97 21.72
N ASN A 3 -4.96 2.70 22.66
CA ASN A 3 -5.01 4.17 22.76
C ASN A 3 -4.15 4.91 21.71
N ARG A 4 -3.77 4.24 20.62
CA ARG A 4 -3.02 4.88 19.52
C ARG A 4 -4.00 5.54 18.54
N PRO A 5 -3.66 6.71 17.97
CA PRO A 5 -4.56 7.41 17.05
C PRO A 5 -4.94 6.49 15.88
N ASP A 6 -6.24 6.29 15.70
CA ASP A 6 -6.84 5.47 14.64
C ASP A 6 -6.84 6.18 13.27
N ASN A 7 -6.35 7.43 13.23
CA ASN A 7 -6.40 8.30 12.06
C ASN A 7 -5.14 9.18 11.98
N PHE A 8 -4.51 9.19 10.80
CA PHE A 8 -3.40 10.07 10.46
C PHE A 8 -3.88 11.00 9.35
N VAL A 9 -4.06 12.28 9.70
CA VAL A 9 -4.55 13.30 8.77
C VAL A 9 -3.35 14.12 8.32
N HIS A 10 -3.20 14.24 7.02
CA HIS A 10 -2.20 15.10 6.39
C HIS A 10 -2.92 16.15 5.57
N GLN A 11 -2.53 17.41 5.77
CA GLN A 11 -2.96 18.47 4.87
C GLN A 11 -2.41 18.21 3.47
N PHE A 12 -3.09 18.71 2.46
CA PHE A 12 -2.67 18.47 1.08
C PHE A 12 -1.28 19.06 0.80
N GLU A 13 -0.99 20.20 1.41
CA GLU A 13 0.29 20.91 1.35
C GLU A 13 1.42 20.06 1.92
N ASP A 14 1.22 19.42 3.08
CA ASP A 14 2.19 18.48 3.68
C ASP A 14 2.51 17.33 2.71
N VAL A 15 1.50 16.81 2.00
CA VAL A 15 1.70 15.71 1.04
C VAL A 15 2.49 16.18 -0.17
N ILE A 16 2.25 17.40 -0.65
CA ILE A 16 3.03 18.00 -1.74
C ILE A 16 4.50 18.20 -1.34
N GLU A 17 4.75 18.68 -0.13
CA GLU A 17 6.10 18.88 0.40
C GLU A 17 6.83 17.54 0.50
N MET A 18 6.25 16.56 1.19
CA MET A 18 6.81 15.20 1.30
C MET A 18 7.01 14.55 -0.07
N TYR A 19 6.10 14.80 -1.03
CA TYR A 19 6.27 14.28 -2.37
C TYR A 19 7.42 14.93 -3.13
N SER A 20 7.64 16.23 -2.91
CA SER A 20 8.80 16.94 -3.47
C SER A 20 10.10 16.38 -2.90
N GLU A 21 10.16 16.05 -1.60
CA GLU A 21 11.29 15.33 -1.00
C GLU A 21 11.55 13.97 -1.65
N VAL A 22 10.50 13.20 -1.96
CA VAL A 22 10.62 11.93 -2.70
C VAL A 22 11.19 12.13 -4.10
N CYS A 23 10.75 13.17 -4.81
CA CYS A 23 11.27 13.51 -6.13
C CYS A 23 12.77 13.84 -6.10
N GLU A 24 13.20 14.65 -5.13
CA GLU A 24 14.64 14.95 -4.96
C GLU A 24 15.43 13.72 -4.54
N TRP A 25 14.87 12.88 -3.66
CA TRP A 25 15.49 11.61 -3.30
C TRP A 25 15.74 10.72 -4.52
N PHE A 26 14.82 10.68 -5.48
CA PHE A 26 15.07 9.95 -6.73
C PHE A 26 16.21 10.55 -7.56
N ASN A 27 16.31 11.88 -7.63
CA ASN A 27 17.44 12.54 -8.31
C ASN A 27 18.78 12.17 -7.63
N ASP A 28 18.83 12.23 -6.30
CA ASP A 28 20.03 11.90 -5.51
C ASP A 28 20.47 10.45 -5.72
N LEU A 29 19.51 9.54 -5.92
CA LEU A 29 19.77 8.14 -6.25
C LEU A 29 20.17 7.92 -7.72
N GLY A 30 20.25 8.98 -8.53
CA GLY A 30 20.64 8.96 -9.94
C GLY A 30 19.49 8.67 -10.91
N PHE A 31 18.23 8.83 -10.50
CA PHE A 31 17.06 8.61 -11.34
C PHE A 31 16.38 9.92 -11.73
N SER A 32 16.21 10.14 -13.03
CA SER A 32 15.41 11.25 -13.56
C SER A 32 13.92 10.94 -13.37
N TYR A 33 13.32 11.35 -12.24
CA TYR A 33 11.89 11.09 -11.96
C TYR A 33 10.96 11.73 -13.02
N THR A 34 11.40 12.83 -13.64
CA THR A 34 10.67 13.54 -14.71
C THR A 34 10.35 12.67 -15.92
N ARG A 35 11.05 11.53 -16.09
CA ARG A 35 10.88 10.59 -17.21
C ARG A 35 10.09 9.33 -16.86
N ASN A 36 9.54 9.24 -15.65
CA ASN A 36 8.74 8.10 -15.21
C ASN A 36 7.38 8.53 -14.66
N ARG A 37 6.60 7.57 -14.13
CA ARG A 37 5.25 7.82 -13.58
C ARG A 37 5.21 8.91 -12.51
N TYR A 38 6.28 9.09 -11.72
CA TYR A 38 6.33 10.13 -10.70
C TYR A 38 6.46 11.53 -11.33
N GLY A 39 7.17 11.68 -12.44
CA GLY A 39 7.11 12.91 -13.24
C GLY A 39 5.69 13.24 -13.71
N VAL A 40 4.92 12.23 -14.12
CA VAL A 40 3.50 12.38 -14.51
C VAL A 40 2.62 12.74 -13.31
N TYR A 41 2.83 12.10 -12.16
CA TYR A 41 2.08 12.42 -10.95
C TYR A 41 2.31 13.86 -10.52
N LYS A 42 3.56 14.34 -10.56
CA LYS A 42 3.86 15.76 -10.29
C LYS A 42 3.06 16.71 -11.18
N LYS A 43 2.98 16.44 -12.49
CA LYS A 43 2.14 17.23 -13.43
C LYS A 43 0.66 17.21 -13.05
N HIS A 44 0.13 16.09 -12.55
CA HIS A 44 -1.26 16.02 -12.09
C HIS A 44 -1.51 16.84 -10.82
N PHE A 45 -0.57 16.83 -9.88
CA PHE A 45 -0.64 17.69 -8.68
C PHE A 45 -0.55 19.17 -9.06
N ASP A 46 0.35 19.53 -9.97
CA ASP A 46 0.51 20.91 -10.43
C ASP A 46 -0.75 21.41 -11.15
N LYS A 47 -1.31 20.60 -12.07
CA LYS A 47 -2.59 20.90 -12.72
C LYS A 47 -3.73 21.04 -11.70
N PHE A 48 -3.77 20.20 -10.65
CA PHE A 48 -4.79 20.32 -9.60
C PHE A 48 -4.67 21.66 -8.85
N LEU A 49 -3.46 22.07 -8.49
CA LEU A 49 -3.19 23.34 -7.82
C LEU A 49 -3.56 24.55 -8.69
N GLU A 50 -3.24 24.51 -9.98
CA GLU A 50 -3.64 25.54 -10.95
C GLU A 50 -5.16 25.66 -11.04
N MET A 51 -5.86 24.53 -11.20
CA MET A 51 -7.32 24.48 -11.24
C MET A 51 -7.96 25.02 -9.93
N ALA A 52 -7.37 24.70 -8.78
CA ALA A 52 -7.85 25.18 -7.49
C ALA A 52 -7.64 26.69 -7.32
N LYS A 53 -6.50 27.22 -7.77
CA LYS A 53 -6.16 28.65 -7.70
C LYS A 53 -7.04 29.50 -8.61
N ASP A 54 -7.25 29.05 -9.85
CA ASP A 54 -7.98 29.81 -10.87
C ASP A 54 -9.48 29.48 -10.88
N SER A 55 -9.94 28.60 -9.98
CA SER A 55 -11.32 28.08 -9.95
C SER A 55 -11.77 27.52 -11.30
N SER A 56 -10.84 26.91 -12.04
CA SER A 56 -10.99 26.54 -13.45
C SER A 56 -11.03 25.01 -13.62
N ALA A 57 -12.15 24.39 -13.27
CA ALA A 57 -12.37 22.97 -13.57
C ALA A 57 -12.75 22.76 -15.04
N PRO A 58 -12.35 21.63 -15.68
CA PRO A 58 -12.86 21.27 -17.00
C PRO A 58 -14.39 21.27 -17.01
N GLU A 59 -14.98 22.02 -17.94
CA GLU A 59 -16.44 22.06 -18.14
C GLU A 59 -16.93 20.73 -18.72
N ASP A 60 -16.10 20.09 -19.55
CA ASP A 60 -16.39 18.77 -20.09
C ASP A 60 -16.32 17.71 -18.98
N LYS A 61 -17.44 17.02 -18.81
CA LYS A 61 -17.61 16.02 -17.75
C LYS A 61 -16.68 14.81 -17.96
N GLU A 62 -16.43 14.42 -19.19
CA GLU A 62 -15.56 13.29 -19.48
C GLU A 62 -14.10 13.62 -19.17
N GLU A 63 -13.64 14.80 -19.57
CA GLU A 63 -12.31 15.33 -19.23
C GLU A 63 -12.13 15.42 -17.71
N LEU A 64 -13.11 15.98 -16.99
CA LEU A 64 -13.08 16.06 -15.53
C LEU A 64 -12.97 14.68 -14.89
N LEU A 65 -13.75 13.70 -15.36
CA LEU A 65 -13.72 12.33 -14.84
C LEU A 65 -12.42 11.60 -15.17
N LEU A 66 -11.80 11.88 -16.32
CA LEU A 66 -10.49 11.34 -16.68
C LEU A 66 -9.40 11.94 -15.80
N PHE A 67 -9.38 13.27 -15.65
CA PHE A 67 -8.44 13.95 -14.78
C PHE A 67 -8.55 13.46 -13.33
N LYS A 68 -9.77 13.42 -12.78
CA LYS A 68 -10.04 12.93 -11.43
C LYS A 68 -9.50 11.51 -11.22
N ARG A 69 -9.74 10.60 -12.17
CA ARG A 69 -9.22 9.21 -12.09
C ARG A 69 -7.70 9.16 -12.08
N SER A 70 -7.05 9.95 -12.92
CA SER A 70 -5.58 10.02 -12.94
C SER A 70 -5.02 10.62 -11.66
N PHE A 71 -5.65 11.68 -11.14
CA PHE A 71 -5.28 12.31 -9.88
C PHE A 71 -5.48 11.38 -8.68
N ASP A 72 -6.63 10.70 -8.56
CA ASP A 72 -6.89 9.73 -7.48
C ASP A 72 -5.81 8.64 -7.43
N ASN A 73 -5.46 8.08 -8.59
CA ASN A 73 -4.42 7.04 -8.69
C ASN A 73 -3.04 7.58 -8.32
N ALA A 74 -2.70 8.78 -8.82
CA ALA A 74 -1.44 9.45 -8.48
C ALA A 74 -1.36 9.69 -6.96
N TYR A 75 -2.43 10.20 -6.35
CA TYR A 75 -2.47 10.50 -4.92
C TYR A 75 -2.26 9.25 -4.05
N ILE A 76 -2.93 8.14 -4.40
CA ILE A 76 -2.77 6.87 -3.69
C ILE A 76 -1.32 6.37 -3.75
N GLU A 77 -0.73 6.35 -4.95
CA GLU A 77 0.66 5.88 -5.12
C GLU A 77 1.69 6.84 -4.52
N VAL A 78 1.43 8.15 -4.54
CA VAL A 78 2.27 9.17 -3.88
C VAL A 78 2.31 8.94 -2.37
N ASN A 79 1.17 8.68 -1.74
CA ASN A 79 1.15 8.35 -0.31
C ASN A 79 1.91 7.05 -0.01
N GLU A 80 1.84 6.06 -0.89
CA GLU A 80 2.59 4.82 -0.73
C GLU A 80 4.11 5.00 -0.85
N ILE A 81 4.59 5.79 -1.82
CA ILE A 81 6.03 6.07 -1.97
C ILE A 81 6.56 7.01 -0.89
N ILE A 82 5.76 7.96 -0.38
CA ILE A 82 6.13 8.80 0.77
C ILE A 82 6.42 7.92 1.99
N ARG A 83 5.55 6.93 2.27
CA ARG A 83 5.79 5.94 3.33
C ARG A 83 7.11 5.22 3.13
N VAL A 84 7.42 4.80 1.90
CA VAL A 84 8.68 4.11 1.60
C VAL A 84 9.87 5.05 1.83
N TYR A 85 9.82 6.27 1.31
CA TYR A 85 10.84 7.29 1.50
C TYR A 85 11.12 7.54 2.99
N ASN A 86 10.09 7.82 3.79
CA ASN A 86 10.26 8.14 5.21
C ASN A 86 10.88 7.01 6.03
N ASN A 87 10.70 5.75 5.60
CA ASN A 87 11.28 4.59 6.30
C ASN A 87 12.65 4.17 5.75
N LEU A 88 13.00 4.54 4.51
CA LEU A 88 14.23 4.07 3.86
C LEU A 88 15.26 5.16 3.59
N LYS A 89 14.90 6.45 3.68
CA LYS A 89 15.80 7.57 3.32
C LYS A 89 17.11 7.61 4.11
N SER A 90 17.10 7.10 5.35
CA SER A 90 18.27 7.01 6.23
C SER A 90 18.91 5.61 6.26
N ILE A 91 18.41 4.65 5.47
CA ILE A 91 18.91 3.27 5.47
C ILE A 91 19.85 3.07 4.28
N GLU A 92 21.13 2.93 4.58
CA GLU A 92 22.14 2.56 3.59
C GLU A 92 22.16 1.04 3.37
N SER A 93 21.28 0.55 2.50
CA SER A 93 21.26 -0.86 2.09
C SER A 93 21.22 -0.98 0.58
N LYS A 94 22.23 -1.68 0.02
CA LYS A 94 22.29 -1.99 -1.42
C LYS A 94 21.03 -2.71 -1.91
N GLU A 95 20.48 -3.58 -1.09
CA GLU A 95 19.27 -4.34 -1.39
C GLU A 95 18.03 -3.43 -1.50
N PHE A 96 17.84 -2.50 -0.56
CA PHE A 96 16.75 -1.53 -0.65
C PHE A 96 16.94 -0.60 -1.85
N LEU A 97 18.17 -0.15 -2.10
CA LEU A 97 18.48 0.65 -3.28
C LEU A 97 18.14 -0.07 -4.58
N GLU A 98 18.54 -1.34 -4.73
CA GLU A 98 18.22 -2.18 -5.88
C GLU A 98 16.70 -2.32 -6.09
N GLN A 99 15.94 -2.50 -5.01
CA GLN A 99 14.49 -2.59 -5.08
C GLN A 99 13.85 -1.25 -5.46
N ILE A 100 14.34 -0.12 -4.93
CA ILE A 100 13.91 1.23 -5.33
C ILE A 100 14.17 1.46 -6.81
N LYS A 101 15.30 1.00 -7.38
CA LYS A 101 15.53 1.12 -8.84
C LYS A 101 14.40 0.48 -9.64
N LYS A 102 13.90 -0.69 -9.20
CA LYS A 102 12.80 -1.40 -9.88
C LYS A 102 11.46 -0.67 -9.72
N VAL A 103 11.24 -0.01 -8.58
CA VAL A 103 10.04 0.83 -8.34
C VAL A 103 10.03 2.06 -9.26
N VAL A 104 11.19 2.65 -9.47
CA VAL A 104 11.38 3.90 -10.24
C VAL A 104 11.48 3.64 -11.75
N SER A 105 11.89 2.44 -12.18
CA SER A 105 12.02 2.06 -13.60
C SER A 105 10.70 1.76 -14.33
N GLY A 106 9.53 2.00 -13.72
CA GLY A 106 8.22 1.81 -14.37
C GLY A 106 7.95 2.85 -15.47
N GLN A 107 7.47 2.41 -16.65
CA GLN A 107 7.19 3.29 -17.79
C GLN A 107 5.94 4.20 -17.64
N GLU A 108 5.92 5.27 -18.44
CA GLU A 108 5.00 6.42 -18.39
C GLU A 108 3.56 6.14 -18.89
N PHE A 109 3.36 5.34 -19.95
CA PHE A 109 2.03 5.03 -20.52
C PHE A 109 1.90 3.59 -21.05
N ARG A 110 0.68 3.02 -20.94
CA ARG A 110 0.30 1.65 -21.33
C ARG A 110 0.38 1.43 -22.85
N ALA A 111 1.56 1.13 -23.37
CA ALA A 111 1.69 0.50 -24.68
C ALA A 111 2.17 -0.95 -24.49
N ASN A 112 1.22 -1.89 -24.58
CA ASN A 112 1.47 -3.32 -24.86
C ASN A 112 2.51 -4.06 -24.01
N SER A 113 2.36 -4.09 -22.68
CA SER A 113 2.88 -5.25 -21.94
C SER A 113 2.15 -5.48 -20.62
N ASP A 114 1.98 -6.74 -20.28
CA ASP A 114 1.52 -7.29 -19.00
C ASP A 114 2.40 -6.93 -17.78
N ASN A 115 3.14 -5.80 -17.82
CA ASN A 115 4.24 -5.47 -16.92
C ASN A 115 3.90 -4.30 -15.98
N ASP A 116 3.23 -4.63 -14.86
CA ASP A 116 3.01 -3.69 -13.74
C ASP A 116 3.88 -4.04 -12.53
N GLN A 117 5.06 -4.57 -12.81
CA GLN A 117 5.99 -5.13 -11.83
C GLN A 117 6.52 -4.04 -10.88
N ALA A 118 6.68 -2.80 -11.35
CA ALA A 118 7.12 -1.67 -10.52
C ALA A 118 6.15 -1.35 -9.37
N ARG A 119 4.83 -1.56 -9.56
CA ARG A 119 3.85 -1.43 -8.47
C ARG A 119 3.82 -2.64 -7.55
N ASP A 120 4.15 -3.82 -8.06
CA ASP A 120 4.30 -5.00 -7.19
C ASP A 120 5.51 -4.80 -6.26
N PHE A 121 6.64 -4.33 -6.80
CA PHE A 121 7.81 -3.95 -6.00
C PHE A 121 7.53 -2.80 -5.03
N LEU A 122 6.70 -1.82 -5.41
CA LEU A 122 6.28 -0.73 -4.52
C LEU A 122 5.46 -1.26 -3.33
N PHE A 123 4.62 -2.27 -3.57
CA PHE A 123 3.87 -2.91 -2.50
C PHE A 123 4.78 -3.76 -1.59
N GLU A 124 5.76 -4.49 -2.15
CA GLU A 124 6.75 -5.26 -1.39
C GLU A 124 7.61 -4.38 -0.46
N LEU A 125 8.39 -3.46 -1.03
CA LEU A 125 8.27 -2.04 -0.71
C LEU A 125 7.70 -1.63 0.66
N SER A 126 6.44 -1.26 0.54
CA SER A 126 5.68 -0.60 1.58
C SER A 126 5.28 -1.58 2.69
N VAL A 127 5.16 -2.89 2.38
CA VAL A 127 5.03 -3.95 3.39
C VAL A 127 6.31 -4.09 4.22
N ALA A 128 7.49 -4.12 3.60
CA ALA A 128 8.77 -4.13 4.30
C ALA A 128 8.91 -2.93 5.25
N CYS A 129 8.54 -1.74 4.78
CA CYS A 129 8.55 -0.52 5.60
C CYS A 129 7.66 -0.64 6.85
N ARG A 130 6.56 -1.40 6.81
CA ARG A 130 5.73 -1.62 8.01
C ARG A 130 6.48 -2.37 9.10
N PHE A 131 7.31 -3.35 8.73
CA PHE A 131 8.12 -4.10 9.68
C PHE A 131 9.30 -3.27 10.19
N ILE A 132 9.95 -2.50 9.31
CA ILE A 132 11.02 -1.57 9.69
C ILE A 132 10.51 -0.55 10.72
N LYS A 133 9.37 0.09 10.43
CA LYS A 133 8.73 1.06 11.35
C LYS A 133 8.31 0.43 12.68
N ALA A 134 8.01 -0.87 12.68
CA ALA A 134 7.71 -1.64 13.88
C ALA A 134 8.96 -2.09 14.67
N GLY A 135 10.16 -1.74 14.20
CA GLY A 135 11.44 -2.01 14.85
C GLY A 135 12.06 -3.36 14.49
N PHE A 136 11.60 -4.03 13.42
CA PHE A 136 12.16 -5.30 12.98
C PHE A 136 13.25 -5.12 11.92
N ASN A 137 14.23 -6.02 11.90
CA ASN A 137 15.20 -6.12 10.81
C ASN A 137 14.57 -6.81 9.61
N VAL A 138 14.77 -6.26 8.41
CA VAL A 138 14.09 -6.71 7.19
C VAL A 138 15.09 -7.01 6.06
N SER A 139 14.96 -8.23 5.52
CA SER A 139 15.49 -8.84 4.31
C SER A 139 14.64 -8.68 3.04
N LEU A 140 15.17 -8.26 1.89
CA LEU A 140 14.62 -8.38 0.52
C LEU A 140 15.47 -9.30 -0.40
N THR A 141 16.28 -10.20 0.18
CA THR A 141 17.39 -10.90 -0.51
C THR A 141 16.92 -11.96 -1.53
N GLY A 142 15.62 -11.98 -1.85
CA GLY A 142 15.02 -12.87 -2.85
C GLY A 142 14.64 -14.26 -2.33
N VAL A 143 14.83 -14.55 -1.03
CA VAL A 143 14.34 -15.79 -0.42
C VAL A 143 12.82 -15.85 -0.48
N CYS A 144 12.16 -14.72 -0.21
CA CYS A 144 10.75 -14.41 -0.50
C CYS A 144 10.65 -12.90 -0.76
N ASP A 145 9.45 -12.38 -0.90
CA ASP A 145 9.24 -10.96 -1.19
C ASP A 145 9.73 -10.08 -0.02
N VAL A 146 9.48 -10.49 1.24
CA VAL A 146 10.04 -9.85 2.44
C VAL A 146 10.37 -10.89 3.53
N VAL A 147 11.60 -10.88 4.03
CA VAL A 147 12.05 -11.68 5.19
C VAL A 147 12.16 -10.78 6.40
N VAL A 148 11.55 -11.17 7.52
CA VAL A 148 11.58 -10.39 8.77
C VAL A 148 12.22 -11.23 9.87
N ASP A 149 13.20 -10.63 10.55
CA ASP A 149 13.76 -11.18 11.78
C ASP A 149 12.87 -10.81 12.96
N LEU A 150 12.24 -11.82 13.58
CA LEU A 150 11.40 -11.66 14.76
C LEU A 150 12.18 -11.92 16.06
N GLY A 151 13.51 -12.00 15.99
CA GLY A 151 14.37 -12.31 17.13
C GLY A 151 14.11 -13.72 17.66
N THR A 152 13.71 -13.83 18.93
CA THR A 152 13.43 -15.13 19.56
C THR A 152 12.26 -15.88 18.94
N ASP A 153 11.32 -15.17 18.31
CA ASP A 153 10.17 -15.76 17.63
C ASP A 153 10.53 -16.30 16.23
N GLY A 154 11.79 -16.16 15.81
CA GLY A 154 12.33 -16.77 14.60
C GLY A 154 12.22 -15.87 13.38
N THR A 155 11.92 -16.46 12.22
CA THR A 155 11.88 -15.74 10.94
C THR A 155 10.48 -15.76 10.35
N LEU A 156 10.04 -14.62 9.83
CA LEU A 156 8.79 -14.52 9.07
C LEU A 156 9.10 -14.33 7.58
N PHE A 157 8.52 -15.20 6.75
CA PHE A 157 8.50 -15.02 5.29
C PHE A 157 7.18 -14.40 4.87
N VAL A 158 7.25 -13.28 4.17
CA VAL A 158 6.08 -12.59 3.66
C VAL A 158 6.04 -12.73 2.14
N GLU A 159 4.91 -13.20 1.62
CA GLU A 159 4.62 -13.19 0.17
C GLU A 159 3.58 -12.11 -0.11
N CYS A 160 3.96 -11.13 -0.93
CA CYS A 160 3.14 -9.99 -1.29
C CYS A 160 2.41 -10.27 -2.61
N LYS A 161 1.12 -9.94 -2.68
CA LYS A 161 0.32 -10.08 -3.91
C LYS A 161 -0.64 -8.90 -4.07
N ARG A 162 -0.41 -8.08 -5.10
CA ARG A 162 -1.39 -7.07 -5.50
C ARG A 162 -2.44 -7.69 -6.41
N ILE A 163 -3.71 -7.62 -6.00
CA ILE A 163 -4.80 -8.31 -6.68
C ILE A 163 -5.65 -7.30 -7.45
N LYS A 164 -5.74 -7.47 -8.77
CA LYS A 164 -6.49 -6.58 -9.68
C LYS A 164 -7.77 -7.18 -10.25
N SER A 165 -8.02 -8.45 -9.95
CA SER A 165 -9.22 -9.14 -10.38
C SER A 165 -9.72 -10.03 -9.27
N GLU A 166 -10.99 -9.89 -8.90
CA GLU A 166 -11.61 -10.69 -7.85
C GLU A 166 -11.54 -12.20 -8.13
N ASN A 167 -11.63 -12.58 -9.40
CA ASN A 167 -11.54 -13.98 -9.85
C ASN A 167 -10.14 -14.58 -9.70
N LYS A 168 -9.15 -13.78 -9.32
CA LYS A 168 -7.77 -14.23 -9.09
C LYS A 168 -7.38 -14.22 -7.62
N ILE A 169 -8.27 -13.86 -6.69
CA ILE A 169 -7.96 -13.81 -5.25
C ILE A 169 -7.51 -15.19 -4.76
N ASP A 170 -8.36 -16.20 -4.96
CA ASP A 170 -8.13 -17.58 -4.51
C ASP A 170 -6.82 -18.15 -5.09
N LYS A 171 -6.61 -17.97 -6.39
CA LYS A 171 -5.43 -18.46 -7.10
C LYS A 171 -4.15 -17.83 -6.56
N ASN A 172 -4.16 -16.51 -6.31
CA ASN A 172 -2.98 -15.81 -5.83
C ASN A 172 -2.67 -16.12 -4.37
N VAL A 173 -3.68 -16.18 -3.50
CA VAL A 173 -3.49 -16.55 -2.08
C VAL A 173 -3.00 -17.99 -1.97
N LYS A 174 -3.62 -18.93 -2.69
CA LYS A 174 -3.17 -20.33 -2.74
C LYS A 174 -1.74 -20.46 -3.26
N LYS A 175 -1.35 -19.64 -4.25
CA LYS A 175 0.03 -19.60 -4.75
C LYS A 175 1.00 -19.09 -3.69
N ALA A 176 0.67 -17.99 -2.99
CA ALA A 176 1.49 -17.43 -1.93
C ALA A 176 1.71 -18.44 -0.78
N ASN A 177 0.64 -19.11 -0.32
CA ASN A 177 0.75 -20.17 0.69
C ASN A 177 1.66 -21.33 0.24
N LYS A 178 1.55 -21.76 -1.02
CA LYS A 178 2.44 -22.78 -1.58
C LYS A 178 3.90 -22.33 -1.62
N GLN A 179 4.16 -21.07 -1.98
CA GLN A 179 5.51 -20.49 -2.00
C GLN A 179 6.10 -20.48 -0.58
N ILE A 180 5.35 -20.00 0.40
CA ILE A 180 5.72 -20.03 1.83
C ILE A 180 6.12 -21.44 2.26
N VAL A 181 5.27 -22.44 2.03
CA VAL A 181 5.55 -23.83 2.44
C VAL A 181 6.80 -24.36 1.78
N LYS A 182 7.00 -24.10 0.48
CA LYS A 182 8.20 -24.52 -0.25
C LYS A 182 9.46 -23.88 0.36
N ARG A 183 9.42 -22.58 0.66
CA ARG A 183 10.56 -21.83 1.19
C ARG A 183 10.92 -22.26 2.61
N ILE A 184 9.92 -22.47 3.47
CA ILE A 184 10.13 -22.99 4.83
C ILE A 184 10.79 -24.37 4.78
N LYS A 185 10.36 -25.27 3.89
CA LYS A 185 10.97 -26.60 3.73
C LYS A 185 12.44 -26.55 3.29
N LEU A 186 12.83 -25.53 2.54
CA LEU A 186 14.20 -25.33 2.07
C LEU A 186 15.05 -24.54 3.07
N HIS A 187 14.44 -23.93 4.08
CA HIS A 187 15.14 -23.13 5.07
C HIS A 187 15.74 -24.02 6.16
N LYS A 188 16.92 -23.65 6.67
CA LYS A 188 17.65 -24.45 7.66
C LYS A 188 17.03 -24.39 9.07
N SER A 189 16.40 -23.27 9.42
CA SER A 189 15.74 -23.09 10.72
C SER A 189 14.35 -23.73 10.73
N ASN A 190 14.00 -24.37 11.86
CA ASN A 190 12.66 -24.90 12.09
C ASN A 190 11.67 -23.85 12.60
N ASN A 191 12.16 -22.69 13.08
CA ASN A 191 11.33 -21.61 13.60
C ASN A 191 11.08 -20.56 12.51
N VAL A 192 10.37 -20.96 11.46
CA VAL A 192 9.98 -20.09 10.35
C VAL A 192 8.48 -20.16 10.13
N LYS A 193 7.86 -19.00 10.00
CA LYS A 193 6.44 -18.84 9.71
C LYS A 193 6.25 -18.02 8.44
N GLY A 194 5.06 -18.12 7.87
CA GLY A 194 4.65 -17.33 6.71
C GLY A 194 3.62 -16.27 7.05
N LEU A 195 3.54 -15.23 6.23
CA LEU A 195 2.43 -14.29 6.16
C LEU A 195 2.13 -14.00 4.69
N VAL A 196 0.86 -13.97 4.31
CA VAL A 196 0.48 -13.47 2.98
C VAL A 196 0.05 -12.02 3.12
N ALA A 197 0.72 -11.09 2.43
CA ALA A 197 0.29 -9.70 2.36
C ALA A 197 -0.41 -9.48 1.01
N ILE A 198 -1.63 -8.98 1.02
CA ILE A 198 -2.36 -8.66 -0.21
C ILE A 198 -2.76 -7.20 -0.25
N ASN A 199 -2.74 -6.62 -1.44
CA ASN A 199 -3.31 -5.31 -1.70
C ASN A 199 -4.56 -5.48 -2.57
N VAL A 200 -5.69 -4.96 -2.10
CA VAL A 200 -7.00 -5.06 -2.76
C VAL A 200 -7.59 -3.71 -3.15
N THR A 201 -6.77 -2.65 -3.15
CA THR A 201 -7.18 -1.27 -3.49
C THR A 201 -7.95 -1.22 -4.80
N ASP A 202 -7.44 -1.88 -5.84
CA ASP A 202 -8.06 -1.92 -7.18
C ASP A 202 -9.41 -2.68 -7.24
N LEU A 203 -9.76 -3.41 -6.18
CA LEU A 203 -10.98 -4.22 -6.09
C LEU A 203 -12.06 -3.60 -5.23
N LEU A 204 -11.73 -2.55 -4.46
CA LEU A 204 -12.74 -1.87 -3.68
C LEU A 204 -13.71 -1.16 -4.62
N PRO A 205 -15.01 -1.14 -4.28
CA PRO A 205 -15.99 -0.36 -5.04
C PRO A 205 -15.53 1.09 -5.06
N LYS A 206 -15.68 1.74 -6.21
CA LYS A 206 -15.41 3.17 -6.28
C LYS A 206 -16.44 3.88 -5.40
N THR A 207 -15.97 4.49 -4.32
CA THR A 207 -16.79 5.16 -3.29
C THR A 207 -17.07 6.61 -3.62
N ASN A 208 -16.87 7.03 -4.86
CA ASN A 208 -17.19 8.35 -5.39
C ASN A 208 -18.70 8.70 -5.35
N MET A 209 -19.51 7.90 -4.65
CA MET A 209 -20.90 8.18 -4.29
C MET A 209 -21.09 8.46 -2.79
N PHE A 210 -20.08 8.22 -1.95
CA PHE A 210 -20.10 8.53 -0.53
C PHE A 210 -19.24 9.75 -0.26
N PHE A 211 -19.89 10.82 0.20
CA PHE A 211 -19.23 12.09 0.51
C PHE A 211 -19.22 12.27 2.04
N PRO A 212 -18.15 11.87 2.76
CA PRO A 212 -18.09 12.03 4.20
C PRO A 212 -18.22 13.50 4.61
N ASP A 213 -18.76 13.73 5.80
CA ASP A 213 -18.86 15.03 6.45
C ASP A 213 -17.70 15.32 7.42
N SER A 214 -16.86 14.31 7.67
CA SER A 214 -15.82 14.35 8.70
C SER A 214 -14.73 13.32 8.42
N MET A 215 -13.60 13.45 9.12
CA MET A 215 -12.52 12.46 9.06
C MET A 215 -12.89 11.14 9.71
N GLN A 216 -13.69 11.20 10.77
CA GLN A 216 -14.24 10.02 11.42
C GLN A 216 -15.15 9.24 10.45
N ALA A 217 -16.02 9.94 9.71
CA ALA A 217 -16.85 9.32 8.67
C ALA A 217 -16.02 8.72 7.53
N THR A 218 -14.96 9.40 7.10
CA THR A 218 -14.01 8.91 6.08
C THR A 218 -13.43 7.56 6.49
N THR A 219 -12.87 7.46 7.70
CA THR A 219 -12.30 6.21 8.21
C THR A 219 -13.38 5.13 8.37
N ALA A 220 -14.56 5.48 8.85
CA ALA A 220 -15.67 4.54 9.03
C ALA A 220 -16.16 3.95 7.69
N ILE A 221 -16.27 4.78 6.64
CA ILE A 221 -16.65 4.35 5.29
C ILE A 221 -15.61 3.38 4.74
N HIS A 222 -14.32 3.75 4.76
CA HIS A 222 -13.27 2.88 4.23
C HIS A 222 -13.21 1.55 4.99
N ARG A 223 -13.25 1.59 6.32
CA ARG A 223 -13.29 0.40 7.18
C ARG A 223 -14.50 -0.47 6.83
N GLY A 224 -15.70 0.11 6.72
CA GLY A 224 -16.92 -0.62 6.37
C GLY A 224 -16.83 -1.31 5.00
N VAL A 225 -16.36 -0.59 3.98
CA VAL A 225 -16.17 -1.11 2.63
C VAL A 225 -15.14 -2.24 2.60
N SER A 226 -13.98 -2.04 3.23
CA SER A 226 -12.92 -3.05 3.30
C SER A 226 -13.38 -4.30 4.05
N ASN A 227 -14.07 -4.14 5.18
CA ASN A 227 -14.53 -5.25 6.01
C ASN A 227 -15.61 -6.06 5.31
N ASN A 228 -16.54 -5.39 4.63
CA ASN A 228 -17.54 -6.06 3.82
C ASN A 228 -16.90 -6.82 2.64
N PHE A 229 -15.94 -6.20 1.95
CA PHE A 229 -15.21 -6.84 0.85
C PHE A 229 -14.54 -8.15 1.30
N ILE A 230 -13.84 -8.10 2.45
CA ILE A 230 -13.13 -9.24 3.03
C ILE A 230 -14.10 -10.30 3.54
N LYS A 231 -15.14 -9.90 4.29
CA LYS A 231 -16.13 -10.83 4.85
C LYS A 231 -16.80 -11.67 3.77
N GLN A 232 -17.15 -11.06 2.64
CA GLN A 232 -17.75 -11.75 1.49
C GLN A 232 -16.79 -12.69 0.75
N ARG A 233 -15.48 -12.58 1.00
CA ARG A 233 -14.42 -13.26 0.24
C ARG A 233 -13.49 -14.08 1.14
N VAL A 234 -13.87 -14.32 2.40
CA VAL A 234 -13.03 -15.02 3.38
C VAL A 234 -12.57 -16.39 2.86
N ASP A 235 -13.46 -17.17 2.23
CA ASP A 235 -13.12 -18.48 1.66
C ASP A 235 -12.04 -18.40 0.57
N LYS A 236 -12.04 -17.33 -0.24
CA LYS A 236 -11.01 -17.09 -1.25
C LYS A 236 -9.71 -16.63 -0.60
N LEU A 237 -9.81 -15.86 0.48
CA LEU A 237 -8.68 -15.29 1.22
C LEU A 237 -8.01 -16.30 2.18
N THR A 238 -8.69 -17.41 2.49
CA THR A 238 -8.12 -18.55 3.22
C THR A 238 -7.74 -19.72 2.30
N ALA A 239 -7.81 -19.51 0.98
CA ALA A 239 -7.52 -20.56 0.01
C ALA A 239 -6.10 -21.13 0.17
N GLY A 240 -6.02 -22.44 0.41
CA GLY A 240 -4.75 -23.12 0.62
C GLY A 240 -4.06 -22.79 1.95
N MET A 241 -4.84 -22.39 2.96
CA MET A 241 -4.35 -22.18 4.32
C MET A 241 -3.51 -23.36 4.83
N THR A 242 -2.54 -23.05 5.68
CA THR A 242 -1.56 -24.02 6.21
C THR A 242 -1.07 -23.57 7.58
N ASN A 243 -0.78 -24.52 8.47
CA ASN A 243 -0.23 -24.26 9.81
C ASN A 243 1.18 -23.64 9.81
N LYS A 244 1.81 -23.52 8.63
CA LYS A 244 3.08 -22.82 8.44
C LYS A 244 2.89 -21.33 8.16
N CYS A 245 1.67 -20.87 7.89
CA CYS A 245 1.35 -19.48 7.62
C CYS A 245 0.45 -18.93 8.73
N LEU A 246 0.77 -17.74 9.24
CA LEU A 246 0.01 -17.09 10.32
C LEU A 246 -1.37 -16.61 9.84
N GLY A 247 -1.47 -16.22 8.57
CA GLY A 247 -2.70 -15.69 8.01
C GLY A 247 -2.48 -14.79 6.80
N VAL A 248 -3.48 -13.96 6.55
CA VAL A 248 -3.44 -12.92 5.51
C VAL A 248 -3.54 -11.53 6.14
N LEU A 249 -2.63 -10.64 5.77
CA LEU A 249 -2.73 -9.19 5.94
C LEU A 249 -3.32 -8.62 4.65
N CYS A 250 -4.49 -7.98 4.74
CA CYS A 250 -5.16 -7.35 3.63
C CYS A 250 -5.07 -5.82 3.75
N GLU A 251 -4.38 -5.18 2.83
CA GLU A 251 -4.26 -3.72 2.73
C GLU A 251 -5.18 -3.18 1.64
N SER A 252 -5.79 -2.02 1.91
CA SER A 252 -6.43 -1.19 0.90
C SER A 252 -6.20 0.29 1.17
N ALA A 253 -6.26 1.08 0.12
CA ALA A 253 -6.22 2.54 0.15
C ALA A 253 -7.45 3.12 -0.54
N MET A 254 -7.85 4.33 -0.17
CA MET A 254 -9.03 4.99 -0.73
C MET A 254 -8.89 6.51 -0.70
N MET A 255 -9.37 7.15 -1.77
CA MET A 255 -9.60 8.59 -1.84
C MET A 255 -11.05 8.89 -1.50
N HIS A 256 -11.28 9.93 -0.69
CA HIS A 256 -12.61 10.39 -0.29
C HIS A 256 -12.75 11.86 -0.57
N TYR A 257 -13.93 12.28 -1.02
CA TYR A 257 -14.23 13.67 -1.32
C TYR A 257 -15.28 14.14 -0.34
N PHE A 258 -15.04 15.24 0.36
CA PHE A 258 -15.98 15.71 1.37
C PHE A 258 -17.27 16.24 0.75
N SER A 259 -18.37 16.12 1.49
CA SER A 259 -19.63 16.73 1.07
C SER A 259 -19.52 18.26 1.14
N LYS A 260 -20.27 18.96 0.29
CA LYS A 260 -20.38 20.43 0.39
C LYS A 260 -20.92 20.90 1.74
N GLU A 261 -21.72 20.05 2.40
CA GLU A 261 -22.35 20.29 3.70
C GLU A 261 -21.37 20.11 4.88
N SER A 262 -20.24 19.44 4.67
CA SER A 262 -19.25 19.16 5.71
C SER A 262 -18.58 20.42 6.28
N GLY A 263 -18.54 21.51 5.50
CA GLY A 263 -17.70 22.67 5.79
C GLY A 263 -16.19 22.39 5.66
N ILE A 264 -15.79 21.17 5.30
CA ILE A 264 -14.41 20.76 5.05
C ILE A 264 -14.18 20.76 3.54
N PRO A 265 -13.37 21.67 2.99
CA PRO A 265 -13.08 21.68 1.57
C PRO A 265 -12.19 20.49 1.19
N GLY A 266 -12.37 20.00 -0.05
CA GLY A 266 -11.42 19.10 -0.69
C GLY A 266 -11.67 17.61 -0.48
N PHE A 267 -10.61 16.88 -0.17
CA PHE A 267 -10.58 15.43 -0.16
C PHE A 267 -9.62 14.91 0.93
N SER A 268 -9.66 13.60 1.15
CA SER A 268 -8.74 12.92 2.05
C SER A 268 -8.34 11.56 1.52
N TYR A 269 -7.28 11.03 2.10
CA TYR A 269 -6.80 9.67 1.85
C TYR A 269 -6.93 8.86 3.12
N SER A 270 -7.34 7.61 2.97
CA SER A 270 -7.28 6.63 4.05
C SER A 270 -6.64 5.34 3.57
N ARG A 271 -5.89 4.71 4.48
CA ARG A 271 -5.32 3.38 4.31
C ARG A 271 -5.84 2.49 5.42
N HIS A 272 -6.31 1.32 5.06
CA HIS A 272 -6.87 0.36 6.01
C HIS A 272 -6.18 -0.99 5.88
N THR A 273 -6.01 -1.67 7.01
CA THR A 273 -5.50 -3.04 7.04
C THR A 273 -6.41 -3.91 7.87
N GLU A 274 -6.69 -5.09 7.33
CA GLU A 274 -7.49 -6.13 7.98
C GLU A 274 -6.72 -7.44 7.98
N TYR A 275 -7.07 -8.31 8.93
CA TYR A 275 -6.30 -9.52 9.20
C TYR A 275 -7.20 -10.74 9.25
N ILE A 276 -6.73 -11.81 8.63
CA ILE A 276 -7.42 -13.09 8.59
C ILE A 276 -6.45 -14.12 9.16
N PRO A 277 -6.49 -14.38 10.48
CA PRO A 277 -5.65 -15.40 11.10
C PRO A 277 -6.03 -16.78 10.55
N TYR A 278 -5.03 -17.64 10.34
CA TYR A 278 -5.25 -19.05 10.02
C TYR A 278 -5.30 -19.94 11.27
N SER A 279 -4.87 -19.41 12.41
CA SER A 279 -4.89 -20.06 13.71
C SER A 279 -4.80 -19.02 14.82
N ASP A 280 -5.22 -19.40 16.02
CA ASP A 280 -4.99 -18.62 17.23
C ASP A 280 -3.48 -18.66 17.57
N SER A 281 -2.79 -17.56 17.27
CA SER A 281 -1.33 -17.44 17.41
C SER A 281 -1.00 -16.18 18.17
N SER A 282 -0.43 -16.32 19.36
CA SER A 282 0.03 -15.19 20.18
C SER A 282 1.06 -14.32 19.44
N LEU A 283 1.91 -14.94 18.61
CA LEU A 283 2.81 -14.22 17.73
C LEU A 283 2.02 -13.32 16.77
N PHE A 284 0.98 -13.84 16.13
CA PHE A 284 0.16 -13.06 15.21
C PHE A 284 -0.56 -11.91 15.93
N GLU A 285 -1.18 -12.18 17.09
CA GLU A 285 -1.85 -11.18 17.91
C GLU A 285 -0.91 -10.05 18.36
N SER A 286 0.35 -10.37 18.68
CA SER A 286 1.35 -9.37 19.08
C SER A 286 1.95 -8.59 17.90
N LEU A 287 2.01 -9.21 16.71
CA LEU A 287 2.61 -8.63 15.51
C LEU A 287 1.67 -7.63 14.83
N VAL A 288 0.41 -8.02 14.64
CA VAL A 288 -0.59 -7.28 13.86
C VAL A 288 -0.73 -5.80 14.31
N PRO A 289 -0.87 -5.48 15.61
CA PRO A 289 -1.01 -4.10 16.06
C PRO A 289 0.22 -3.23 15.79
N LYS A 290 1.41 -3.82 15.61
CA LYS A 290 2.65 -3.07 15.33
C LYS A 290 2.73 -2.66 13.85
N ILE A 291 2.21 -3.49 12.95
CA ILE A 291 2.35 -3.30 11.49
C ILE A 291 1.13 -2.70 10.81
N SER A 292 -0.02 -2.56 11.49
CA SER A 292 -1.30 -2.09 10.90
C SER A 292 -1.46 -0.57 10.84
N ARG A 293 -1.17 0.09 11.97
CA ARG A 293 -1.58 1.46 12.32
C ARG A 293 -0.34 2.34 12.36
N GLN A 294 0.01 2.87 11.20
CA GLN A 294 1.27 3.56 11.00
C GLN A 294 1.04 4.78 10.11
N ASP A 295 1.54 5.91 10.58
CA ASP A 295 1.66 7.14 9.82
C ASP A 295 2.55 6.94 8.58
N ILE A 296 2.30 7.71 7.53
CA ILE A 296 3.20 7.83 6.38
C ILE A 296 4.47 8.63 6.74
N LYS A 297 4.41 9.50 7.75
CA LYS A 297 5.56 10.17 8.38
C LYS A 297 6.39 9.19 9.20
#